data_AF-A0A8T3P679-F1
#
_entry.id   AF-A0A8T3P679-F1
#
_cell.length_a   1.000
_cell.length_b   1.000
_cell.length_c   1.000
_cell.angle_alpha   90.00
_cell.angle_beta   90.00
_cell.angle_gamma   90.00
#
_symmetry.space_group_name_H-M   'P 1'
#
loop_
_entity.id
_entity.type
_entity.pdbx_description
1 polymer ?
#
loop_
_entity_poly.entity_id
_entity_poly.type
_entity_poly.pdbx_seq_one_letter_code
_entity_poly.pdbx_strand_id
1 'polypeptide(L)'
;MRVTTARALLHAARPDDAFIVTDGDRRLLQVNLAACRLLGTTEDQLMGRRVDDFLAPEAGPALHRRWRQMLGRGSAESTYGLRTADGVARGVALATVANCPLPGTHLARLRPVLPAS
;
A
#
# COMPACT_ATOMS: atom_id res chain seq x y z
N MET A 1 -19.99 -8.73 5.94
CA MET A 1 -19.70 -9.66 4.82
C MET A 1 -18.61 -9.00 3.97
N ARG A 2 -17.36 -9.44 3.80
CA ARG A 2 -16.52 -10.57 4.28
C ARG A 2 -15.07 -10.04 4.31
N VAL A 3 -14.47 -9.81 5.49
CA VAL A 3 -13.04 -9.42 5.64
C VAL A 3 -12.10 -10.64 5.54
N THR A 4 -12.67 -11.85 5.40
CA THR A 4 -11.94 -13.12 5.57
C THR A 4 -10.98 -13.46 4.42
N THR A 5 -11.30 -13.15 3.17
CA THR A 5 -10.49 -13.60 2.01
C THR A 5 -9.18 -12.84 1.88
N ALA A 6 -9.20 -11.53 2.13
CA ALA A 6 -8.01 -10.70 2.06
C ALA A 6 -6.97 -11.10 3.11
N ARG A 7 -7.43 -11.45 4.33
CA ARG A 7 -6.54 -11.91 5.40
C ARG A 7 -5.79 -13.20 5.01
N ALA A 8 -6.49 -14.13 4.38
CA ALA A 8 -5.92 -15.41 3.96
C ALA A 8 -4.83 -15.24 2.90
N LEU A 9 -5.04 -14.34 1.92
CA LEU A 9 -4.03 -14.04 0.89
C LEU A 9 -2.77 -13.44 1.49
N LEU A 10 -2.93 -12.51 2.44
CA LEU A 10 -1.80 -11.87 3.12
C LEU A 10 -0.99 -12.85 3.98
N HIS A 11 -1.66 -13.83 4.61
CA HIS A 11 -1.00 -14.87 5.39
C HIS A 11 -0.30 -15.93 4.53
N ALA A 12 -0.81 -16.21 3.32
CA ALA A 12 -0.21 -17.15 2.38
C ALA A 12 0.97 -16.55 1.59
N ALA A 13 1.18 -15.24 1.67
CA ALA A 13 2.32 -14.56 1.08
C ALA A 13 3.64 -15.06 1.67
N ARG A 14 4.72 -14.99 0.88
CA ARG A 14 6.06 -15.28 1.40
C ARG A 14 6.42 -14.26 2.50
N PRO A 15 7.28 -14.63 3.47
CA PRO A 15 7.65 -13.76 4.59
C PRO A 15 8.19 -12.38 4.21
N ASP A 16 8.73 -12.24 3.00
CA ASP A 16 9.36 -11.01 2.49
C ASP A 16 8.47 -10.25 1.49
N ASP A 17 7.32 -10.82 1.09
CA ASP A 17 6.39 -10.15 0.19
C ASP A 17 5.50 -9.19 0.99
N ALA A 18 5.81 -7.89 0.90
CA ALA A 18 5.03 -6.85 1.55
C ALA A 18 3.73 -6.55 0.79
N PHE A 19 2.59 -6.64 1.48
CA PHE A 19 1.27 -6.39 0.90
C PHE A 19 0.38 -5.52 1.79
N ILE A 20 -0.45 -4.70 1.13
CA ILE A 20 -1.46 -3.84 1.76
C ILE A 20 -2.76 -3.96 0.98
N VAL A 21 -3.89 -4.00 1.68
CA VAL A 21 -5.24 -3.87 1.11
C VAL A 21 -5.83 -2.53 1.54
N THR A 22 -6.44 -1.83 0.60
CA THR A 22 -7.11 -0.55 0.82
C THR A 22 -8.55 -0.55 0.33
N ASP A 23 -9.39 0.33 0.86
CA ASP A 23 -10.71 0.64 0.28
C ASP A 23 -10.62 1.68 -0.85
N GLY A 24 -11.76 1.98 -1.48
CA GLY A 24 -11.86 2.99 -2.56
C GLY A 24 -11.46 4.41 -2.15
N ASP A 25 -11.51 4.72 -0.84
CA ASP A 25 -11.10 6.00 -0.27
C ASP A 25 -9.63 6.05 0.15
N ARG A 26 -8.87 4.98 -0.14
CA ARG A 26 -7.45 4.80 0.17
C ARG A 26 -7.17 4.58 1.66
N ARG A 27 -8.14 4.09 2.43
CA ARG A 27 -7.91 3.66 3.82
C ARG A 27 -7.33 2.26 3.87
N LEU A 28 -6.36 2.05 4.73
CA LEU A 28 -5.74 0.74 4.92
C LEU A 28 -6.71 -0.18 5.67
N LEU A 29 -7.15 -1.24 4.99
CA LEU A 29 -8.06 -2.24 5.53
C LEU A 29 -7.32 -3.42 6.12
N GLN A 30 -6.17 -3.79 5.56
CA GLN A 30 -5.31 -4.87 6.03
C GLN A 30 -3.87 -4.64 5.58
N VAL A 31 -2.93 -5.11 6.39
CA VAL A 31 -1.50 -5.11 6.11
C VAL A 31 -0.90 -6.42 6.59
N ASN A 32 0.18 -6.88 5.96
CA ASN A 32 0.92 -8.02 6.48
C ASN A 32 2.19 -7.59 7.23
N LEU A 33 2.78 -8.53 7.97
CA LEU A 33 3.97 -8.27 8.78
C LEU A 33 5.17 -7.79 7.93
N ALA A 34 5.30 -8.28 6.71
CA ALA A 34 6.34 -7.84 5.77
C ALA A 34 6.19 -6.35 5.40
N ALA A 35 4.95 -5.90 5.14
CA ALA A 35 4.69 -4.48 4.90
C ALA A 35 4.97 -3.63 6.14
N CYS A 36 4.59 -4.09 7.33
CA CYS A 36 4.90 -3.41 8.59
C CYS A 36 6.41 -3.23 8.78
N ARG A 37 7.20 -4.30 8.56
CA ARG A 37 8.67 -4.27 8.61
C ARG A 37 9.27 -3.32 7.59
N LEU A 38 8.80 -3.38 6.34
CA LEU A 38 9.29 -2.52 5.25
C LEU A 38 9.00 -1.03 5.51
N LEU A 39 7.85 -0.74 6.13
CA LEU A 39 7.44 0.63 6.47
C LEU A 39 8.00 1.10 7.83
N GLY A 40 8.61 0.22 8.62
CA GLY A 40 9.14 0.53 9.95
C GLY A 40 8.05 0.92 10.95
N THR A 41 6.88 0.26 10.91
CA THR A 41 5.72 0.57 11.75
C THR A 41 4.97 -0.70 12.15
N THR A 42 3.88 -0.57 12.90
CA THR A 42 3.04 -1.68 13.36
C THR A 42 1.70 -1.68 12.62
N GLU A 43 1.03 -2.84 12.59
CA GLU A 43 -0.32 -2.95 12.01
C GLU A 43 -1.28 -1.95 12.65
N ASP A 44 -1.32 -1.87 13.99
CA ASP A 44 -2.20 -0.95 14.73
C ASP A 44 -1.99 0.53 14.34
N GLN A 45 -0.76 0.91 13.99
CA GLN A 45 -0.43 2.26 13.55
C GLN A 45 -0.81 2.55 12.10
N LEU A 46 -1.11 1.51 11.30
CA LEU A 46 -1.46 1.60 9.89
C LEU A 46 -2.96 1.48 9.65
N MET A 47 -3.63 0.60 10.39
CA MET A 47 -5.02 0.23 10.16
C MET A 47 -5.97 1.44 10.25
N GLY A 48 -6.87 1.58 9.26
CA GLY A 48 -7.85 2.65 9.17
C GLY A 48 -7.32 4.02 8.72
N ARG A 49 -5.99 4.23 8.73
CA ARG A 49 -5.36 5.45 8.20
C ARG A 49 -5.42 5.52 6.69
N ARG A 50 -5.20 6.71 6.13
CA ARG A 50 -5.18 6.91 4.68
C ARG A 50 -3.76 6.78 4.16
N VAL A 51 -3.61 6.27 2.92
CA VAL A 51 -2.32 6.30 2.21
C VAL A 51 -1.75 7.72 2.15
N ASP A 52 -2.62 8.73 2.04
CA ASP A 52 -2.27 10.14 2.04
C ASP A 52 -1.43 10.55 3.28
N ASP A 53 -1.67 9.94 4.44
CA ASP A 53 -1.06 10.32 5.71
C ASP A 53 0.44 9.92 5.82
N PHE A 54 0.93 9.13 4.88
CA PHE A 54 2.30 8.60 4.84
C PHE A 54 3.17 9.23 3.75
N LEU A 55 2.58 10.09 2.93
CA LEU A 55 3.24 10.79 1.84
C LEU A 55 3.58 12.23 2.23
N ALA A 56 4.50 12.84 1.50
CA ALA A 56 4.71 14.28 1.59
C ALA A 56 3.41 15.03 1.17
N PRO A 57 3.04 16.15 1.82
CA PRO A 57 1.81 16.88 1.53
C PRO A 57 1.63 17.22 0.04
N GLU A 58 2.71 17.50 -0.66
CA GLU A 58 2.75 17.90 -2.07
C GLU A 58 2.42 16.73 -3.01
N ALA A 59 2.48 15.48 -2.52
CA ALA A 59 2.21 14.28 -3.30
C ALA A 59 0.70 14.04 -3.51
N GLY A 60 -0.18 14.70 -2.76
CA GLY A 60 -1.64 14.50 -2.78
C GLY A 60 -2.26 14.56 -4.19
N PRO A 61 -2.06 15.63 -4.96
CA PRO A 61 -2.61 15.74 -6.33
C PRO A 61 -2.10 14.64 -7.27
N ALA A 62 -0.83 14.25 -7.15
CA ALA A 62 -0.23 13.21 -7.96
C ALA A 62 -0.79 11.82 -7.60
N LEU A 63 -0.94 11.53 -6.30
CA LEU A 63 -1.60 10.32 -5.82
C LEU A 63 -3.04 10.24 -6.33
N HIS A 64 -3.82 11.32 -6.20
CA HIS A 64 -5.22 11.33 -6.65
C HIS A 64 -5.35 11.02 -8.16
N ARG A 65 -4.49 11.62 -9.01
CA ARG A 65 -4.47 11.31 -10.45
C ARG A 65 -4.13 9.84 -10.73
N ARG A 66 -3.08 9.32 -10.09
CA ARG A 66 -2.65 7.92 -10.24
C ARG A 66 -3.72 6.94 -9.76
N TRP A 67 -4.39 7.27 -8.65
CA TRP A 67 -5.49 6.46 -8.12
C TRP A 67 -6.64 6.35 -9.12
N ARG A 68 -7.13 7.47 -9.67
CA ARG A 68 -8.18 7.45 -10.70
C ARG A 68 -7.76 6.66 -11.94
N GLN A 69 -6.51 6.79 -12.38
CA GLN A 69 -5.99 6.00 -13.50
C GLN A 69 -5.94 4.50 -13.19
N MET A 70 -5.52 4.12 -11.98
CA MET A 70 -5.51 2.74 -11.50
C MET A 70 -6.93 2.15 -11.48
N LEU A 71 -7.92 2.90 -10.99
CA LEU A 71 -9.32 2.48 -11.01
C LEU A 71 -9.85 2.25 -12.43
N GLY A 72 -9.51 3.14 -13.38
CA GLY A 72 -9.94 3.01 -14.78
C GLY A 72 -9.22 1.91 -15.57
N ARG A 73 -7.95 1.63 -15.24
CA ARG A 73 -7.13 0.61 -15.94
C ARG A 73 -7.17 -0.76 -15.28
N GLY A 74 -7.62 -0.84 -14.03
CA GLY A 74 -7.61 -2.06 -13.21
C GLY A 74 -6.28 -2.32 -12.48
N SER A 75 -5.19 -1.65 -12.86
CA SER A 75 -3.91 -1.74 -12.18
C SER A 75 -3.02 -0.52 -12.41
N ALA A 76 -2.00 -0.36 -11.57
CA ALA A 76 -0.96 0.64 -11.77
C ALA A 76 0.36 0.23 -11.09
N GLU A 77 1.46 0.70 -11.67
CA GLU A 77 2.77 0.72 -11.02
C GLU A 77 3.14 2.16 -10.65
N SER A 78 3.71 2.34 -9.45
CA SER A 78 4.08 3.65 -8.95
C SER A 78 5.22 3.56 -7.96
N THR A 79 5.99 4.63 -7.83
CA THR A 79 7.05 4.75 -6.81
C THR A 79 6.76 5.97 -5.96
N TYR A 80 6.82 5.80 -4.65
CA TYR A 80 6.65 6.88 -3.68
C TYR A 80 7.86 6.93 -2.74
N GLY A 81 8.27 8.14 -2.36
CA GLY A 81 9.09 8.35 -1.18
C GLY A 81 8.17 8.31 0.04
N LEU A 82 8.27 7.26 0.85
CA LEU A 82 7.51 7.14 2.09
C LEU A 82 8.34 7.67 3.24
N ARG A 83 7.71 8.48 4.11
CA ARG A 83 8.34 8.89 5.36
C ARG A 83 8.21 7.75 6.35
N THR A 84 9.33 7.09 6.67
CA THR A 84 9.34 6.06 7.71
C THR A 84 9.27 6.70 9.10
N ALA A 85 8.94 5.89 10.12
CA ALA A 85 8.80 6.37 11.50
C ALA A 85 10.10 6.99 12.07
N ASP A 86 11.26 6.60 11.53
CA ASP A 86 12.58 7.17 11.84
C ASP A 86 12.85 8.53 11.14
N GLY A 87 11.90 9.05 10.36
CA GLY A 87 12.00 10.32 9.65
C GLY A 87 12.75 10.26 8.32
N VAL A 88 13.30 9.11 7.93
CA VAL A 88 14.03 8.95 6.67
C VAL A 88 13.03 8.71 5.53
N ALA A 89 13.22 9.39 4.39
CA ALA A 89 12.43 9.10 3.20
C ALA A 89 13.00 7.87 2.49
N ARG A 90 12.20 6.81 2.34
CA ARG A 90 12.60 5.60 1.61
C ARG A 90 11.74 5.43 0.36
N GLY A 91 12.38 5.13 -0.77
CA GLY A 91 11.69 4.82 -2.02
C GLY A 91 11.01 3.46 -1.93
N VAL A 92 9.71 3.41 -2.21
CA VAL A 92 8.93 2.18 -2.26
C VAL A 92 8.18 2.12 -3.59
N ALA A 93 8.41 1.03 -4.33
CA ALA A 93 7.66 0.70 -5.54
C ALA A 93 6.42 -0.10 -5.17
N LEU A 94 5.27 0.31 -5.71
CA LEU A 94 3.96 -0.29 -5.52
C LEU A 94 3.45 -0.81 -6.85
N ALA A 95 3.07 -2.09 -6.88
CA ALA A 95 2.23 -2.66 -7.94
C ALA A 95 0.83 -2.88 -7.35
N THR A 96 -0.17 -2.14 -7.83
CA THR A 96 -1.53 -2.13 -7.28
C THR A 96 -2.52 -2.72 -8.28
N VAL A 97 -3.42 -3.58 -7.79
CA VAL A 97 -4.52 -4.16 -8.57
C VAL A 97 -5.84 -3.71 -7.95
N ALA A 98 -6.75 -3.21 -8.80
CA ALA A 98 -8.06 -2.76 -8.38
C ALA A 98 -9.06 -3.90 -8.20
N ASN A 99 -10.07 -3.68 -7.38
CA ASN A 99 -11.15 -4.65 -7.11
C ASN A 99 -10.61 -6.03 -6.68
N CYS A 100 -9.50 -6.03 -5.95
CA CYS A 100 -8.80 -7.21 -5.50
C CYS A 100 -8.50 -7.10 -4.00
N PRO A 101 -8.83 -8.13 -3.19
CA PRO A 101 -9.44 -9.40 -3.60
C PRO A 101 -10.96 -9.34 -3.76
N LEU A 102 -11.59 -8.21 -3.43
CA LEU A 102 -13.02 -7.97 -3.53
C LEU A 102 -13.31 -6.69 -4.31
N PRO A 103 -14.49 -6.56 -4.94
CA PRO A 103 -14.94 -5.28 -5.50
C PRO A 103 -14.87 -4.16 -4.46
N GLY A 104 -14.35 -3.00 -4.86
CA GLY A 104 -14.17 -1.83 -3.99
C GLY A 104 -12.95 -1.88 -3.08
N THR A 105 -12.11 -2.92 -3.18
CA THR A 105 -10.82 -3.01 -2.48
C THR A 105 -9.65 -3.07 -3.45
N HIS A 106 -8.46 -2.64 -3.03
CA HIS A 106 -7.27 -2.61 -3.88
C HIS A 106 -6.08 -3.24 -3.14
N LEU A 107 -5.45 -4.22 -3.78
CA LEU A 107 -4.28 -4.93 -3.28
C LEU A 107 -3.02 -4.30 -3.86
N ALA A 108 -2.11 -3.88 -3.01
CA ALA A 108 -0.80 -3.35 -3.39
C ALA A 108 0.31 -4.28 -2.90
N ARG A 109 1.24 -4.63 -3.79
CA ARG A 109 2.54 -5.22 -3.43
C ARG A 109 3.58 -4.11 -3.32
N LEU A 110 4.33 -4.09 -2.22
CA LEU A 110 5.36 -3.11 -1.93
C LEU A 110 6.75 -3.74 -2.12
N ARG A 111 7.68 -2.98 -2.67
CA ARG A 111 9.11 -3.35 -2.77
C ARG A 111 10.00 -2.15 -2.49
N PRO A 112 11.12 -2.30 -1.79
CA PRO A 112 12.06 -1.21 -1.62
C PRO A 112 12.68 -0.85 -2.97
N VAL A 113 12.87 0.44 -3.22
CA VAL A 113 13.70 0.92 -4.33
C VAL A 113 15.10 1.09 -3.78
N LEU A 114 16.02 0.24 -4.23
CA LEU A 114 17.43 0.36 -3.89
C LEU A 114 18.02 1.59 -4.60
N PRO A 115 18.88 2.38 -3.94
CA PRO A 115 19.63 3.41 -4.64
C PRO A 115 20.47 2.77 -5.76
N ALA A 116 20.63 3.48 -6.88
CA ALA A 116 21.57 3.08 -7.91
C ALA A 116 22.98 3.11 -7.29
N SER A 117 23.68 1.97 -7.36
CA SER A 117 25.07 1.82 -6.91
C SER A 117 26.02 2.72 -7.68
#